data_AF-A0A852R5S0-F1
#
_entry.id   AF-A0A852R5S0-F1
#
_cell.length_a   1.000
_cell.length_b   1.000
_cell.length_c   1.000
_cell.angle_alpha   90.00
_cell.angle_beta   90.00
_cell.angle_gamma   90.00
#
_symmetry.space_group_name_H-M   'P 1'
#
loop_
_entity.id
_entity.type
_entity.pdbx_description
1 polymer ?
#
loop_
_entity_poly.entity_id
_entity_poly.type
_entity_poly.pdbx_seq_one_letter_code
_entity_poly.pdbx_strand_id
1 'polypeptide(L)'
;MSLVARAEVAEEQVAGAGEARAADPERREPGEALTRDWRAWQRERLAAATAPHGPAALVLTQWVTGAEPREVAGLPGRWAAVDGVLTATGFATGDYLLPGGAAATAPLWLGDPAVTPGASPEVTSGGALVRPFAREGVLAVRVFDPEAPGRVGLDAIDAFAPDADWIVPARFEPNQRTVPVELADGHRTLADTSGDLVFELAGAEHRLAGALRGGAISVVFGDATNGVESYGFRFLTVPAPDAAGRTAVDFNRAYLPPCAFSDQFVCPLPAPGNRLPVRIAAGERTVRRRETAQVEGGEAGDADEKARTRRYRDVMGAFPSGVTIVTTQGEDGPVGFTCQSFYSVSIDPPLVSFSIARTSKSLAAVRASGRVVINFLGAAQRHLSAQFARSGTDKWSGVAWTPAADNGSPVLDEVTGWVAGDIEREIEAGDHLIFLVRVSALHTAPDVEPLVFHRGSYRELEYMI
;
A
#
# COMPACT_ATOMS: atom_id res chain seq x y z
N MET A 1 -18.97 25.46 -70.97
CA MET A 1 -18.34 26.23 -69.86
C MET A 1 -18.19 25.25 -68.70
N SER A 2 -17.04 25.05 -68.06
CA SER A 2 -15.70 25.60 -68.33
C SER A 2 -14.57 24.66 -67.84
N LEU A 3 -13.54 24.46 -68.67
CA LEU A 3 -12.11 24.22 -68.39
C LEU A 3 -11.60 23.34 -67.21
N VAL A 4 -10.84 22.27 -67.57
CA VAL A 4 -9.57 21.75 -66.96
C VAL A 4 -9.62 21.10 -65.53
N ALA A 5 -8.71 20.21 -65.12
CA ALA A 5 -8.38 18.81 -65.55
C ALA A 5 -7.07 18.28 -64.88
N ARG A 6 -6.97 16.94 -64.67
CA ARG A 6 -5.78 16.07 -64.37
C ARG A 6 -5.39 15.71 -62.91
N ALA A 7 -4.65 14.59 -62.81
CA ALA A 7 -3.98 13.95 -61.67
C ALA A 7 -4.94 13.15 -60.73
N GLU A 8 -4.78 11.86 -60.38
CA GLU A 8 -3.64 10.90 -60.28
C GLU A 8 -2.56 11.30 -59.25
N VAL A 9 -2.01 10.41 -58.41
CA VAL A 9 -2.18 8.95 -58.22
C VAL A 9 -2.79 8.70 -56.81
N ALA A 10 -2.66 7.63 -56.00
CA ALA A 10 -1.95 6.33 -55.98
C ALA A 10 -2.76 5.32 -55.11
N GLU A 11 -2.37 4.04 -55.13
CA GLU A 11 -2.67 3.07 -54.05
C GLU A 11 -1.49 3.00 -53.07
N GLU A 12 -1.74 2.76 -51.78
CA GLU A 12 -0.67 2.29 -50.87
C GLU A 12 -1.22 1.28 -49.86
N GLN A 13 -0.61 0.08 -49.83
CA GLN A 13 -1.01 -1.02 -48.97
C GLN A 13 -0.27 -0.95 -47.64
N VAL A 14 -0.96 -0.64 -46.54
CA VAL A 14 -0.40 -0.82 -45.18
C VAL A 14 -0.77 -2.20 -44.67
N ALA A 15 0.16 -3.15 -44.80
CA ALA A 15 0.00 -4.48 -44.23
C ALA A 15 0.05 -4.42 -42.70
N GLY A 16 -1.08 -4.68 -42.04
CA GLY A 16 -1.18 -4.85 -40.59
C GLY A 16 -0.54 -6.16 -40.11
N ALA A 17 0.77 -6.30 -40.29
CA ALA A 17 1.52 -7.46 -39.83
C ALA A 17 1.54 -7.52 -38.29
N GLY A 18 1.05 -8.61 -37.72
CA GLY A 18 1.12 -8.86 -36.29
C GLY A 18 2.53 -9.32 -35.89
N GLU A 19 3.37 -8.39 -35.46
CA GLU A 19 4.69 -8.71 -34.89
C GLU A 19 4.64 -8.75 -33.36
N ALA A 20 4.74 -9.97 -32.81
CA ALA A 20 5.13 -10.15 -31.42
C ALA A 20 6.57 -9.62 -31.27
N ARG A 21 6.73 -8.44 -30.63
CA ARG A 21 8.05 -7.80 -30.50
C ARG A 21 9.01 -8.72 -29.76
N ALA A 22 10.16 -8.95 -30.41
CA ALA A 22 11.10 -9.98 -30.03
C ALA A 22 11.76 -9.74 -28.66
N ALA A 23 12.29 -10.81 -28.08
CA ALA A 23 13.18 -10.71 -26.93
C ALA A 23 14.44 -9.90 -27.32
N ASP A 24 14.78 -8.94 -26.48
CA ASP A 24 15.97 -8.10 -26.61
C ASP A 24 17.25 -8.98 -26.63
N PRO A 25 18.07 -8.91 -27.71
CA PRO A 25 19.00 -9.99 -28.08
C PRO A 25 20.44 -9.87 -27.54
N GLU A 26 20.80 -8.80 -26.81
CA GLU A 26 22.19 -8.56 -26.37
C GLU A 26 22.48 -8.94 -24.91
N ARG A 27 21.54 -9.59 -24.20
CA ARG A 27 21.82 -10.17 -22.87
C ARG A 27 22.89 -11.25 -22.98
N ARG A 28 23.99 -11.07 -22.25
CA ARG A 28 25.01 -12.11 -22.07
C ARG A 28 24.47 -13.21 -21.16
N GLU A 29 24.70 -14.46 -21.54
CA GLU A 29 24.39 -15.59 -20.66
C GLU A 29 25.19 -15.49 -19.35
N PRO A 30 24.53 -15.43 -18.17
CA PRO A 30 25.21 -15.25 -16.89
C PRO A 30 26.03 -16.49 -16.53
N GLY A 31 27.35 -16.31 -16.44
CA GLY A 31 28.31 -17.38 -16.19
C GLY A 31 27.90 -18.29 -15.03
N GLU A 32 28.08 -19.60 -15.20
CA GLU A 32 27.48 -20.63 -14.33
C GLU A 32 27.65 -20.41 -12.83
N ALA A 33 28.80 -19.85 -12.41
CA ALA A 33 29.10 -19.54 -11.03
C ALA A 33 28.14 -18.48 -10.44
N LEU A 34 27.89 -17.39 -11.16
CA LEU A 34 26.94 -16.33 -10.76
C LEU A 34 25.52 -16.90 -10.64
N THR A 35 25.09 -17.66 -11.66
CA THR A 35 23.76 -18.31 -11.66
C THR A 35 23.61 -19.32 -10.53
N ARG A 36 24.67 -20.07 -10.18
CA ARG A 36 24.68 -21.05 -9.09
C ARG A 36 24.61 -20.38 -7.71
N ASP A 37 25.39 -19.33 -7.50
CA ASP A 37 25.42 -18.52 -6.28
C ASP A 37 24.10 -17.77 -6.06
N TRP A 38 23.60 -17.10 -7.09
CA TRP A 38 22.29 -16.42 -7.06
C TRP A 38 21.14 -17.40 -6.76
N ARG A 39 21.18 -18.63 -7.30
CA ARG A 39 20.21 -19.68 -6.95
C ARG A 39 20.33 -20.17 -5.51
N ALA A 40 21.52 -20.13 -4.90
CA ALA A 40 21.70 -20.46 -3.48
C ALA A 40 21.10 -19.38 -2.58
N TRP A 41 21.51 -18.13 -2.82
CA TRP A 41 20.95 -16.95 -2.17
C TRP A 41 19.42 -16.88 -2.27
N GLN A 42 18.82 -17.15 -3.44
CA GLN A 42 17.35 -17.20 -3.58
C GLN A 42 16.67 -18.27 -2.70
N ARG A 43 17.31 -19.44 -2.48
CA ARG A 43 16.77 -20.45 -1.56
C ARG A 43 16.88 -20.00 -0.10
N GLU A 44 17.98 -19.36 0.28
CA GLU A 44 18.16 -18.80 1.63
C GLU A 44 17.15 -17.67 1.90
N ARG A 45 16.92 -16.80 0.92
CA ARG A 45 15.90 -15.74 0.96
C ARG A 45 14.49 -16.29 1.16
N LEU A 46 14.10 -17.31 0.39
CA LEU A 46 12.80 -17.97 0.56
C LEU A 46 12.69 -18.69 1.90
N ALA A 47 13.73 -19.41 2.34
CA ALA A 47 13.76 -20.11 3.62
C ALA A 47 13.66 -19.14 4.81
N ALA A 48 14.37 -18.01 4.77
CA ALA A 48 14.27 -16.96 5.79
C ALA A 48 12.89 -16.28 5.79
N ALA A 49 12.27 -16.09 4.63
CA ALA A 49 10.91 -15.55 4.52
C ALA A 49 9.84 -16.51 5.08
N THR A 50 9.98 -17.81 4.81
CA THR A 50 9.05 -18.89 5.20
C THR A 50 9.33 -19.54 6.56
N ALA A 51 10.40 -19.14 7.25
CA ALA A 51 10.74 -19.63 8.59
C ALA A 51 9.57 -19.39 9.58
N PRO A 52 9.39 -20.22 10.63
CA PRO A 52 8.21 -20.19 11.51
C PRO A 52 7.86 -18.80 12.06
N HIS A 53 8.85 -17.98 12.40
CA HIS A 53 8.67 -16.59 12.85
C HIS A 53 9.37 -15.57 11.93
N GLY A 54 9.55 -15.93 10.66
CA GLY A 54 10.12 -15.08 9.60
C GLY A 54 9.17 -13.98 9.12
N PRO A 55 9.59 -13.12 8.16
CA PRO A 55 8.77 -12.02 7.66
C PRO A 55 7.36 -12.40 7.18
N ALA A 56 7.16 -13.58 6.58
CA ALA A 56 5.82 -13.97 6.13
C ALA A 56 4.89 -14.40 7.27
N ALA A 57 5.41 -14.60 8.49
CA ALA A 57 4.66 -15.00 9.69
C ALA A 57 4.02 -13.82 10.45
N LEU A 58 4.42 -12.56 10.19
CA LEU A 58 3.90 -11.41 10.94
C LEU A 58 2.40 -11.19 10.66
N VAL A 59 1.54 -11.41 11.65
CA VAL A 59 0.09 -11.24 11.54
C VAL A 59 -0.44 -9.99 12.25
N LEU A 60 0.31 -9.42 13.19
CA LEU A 60 -0.10 -8.23 13.93
C LEU A 60 1.08 -7.29 14.26
N THR A 61 0.88 -5.99 14.11
CA THR A 61 1.65 -4.93 14.77
C THR A 61 0.69 -3.95 15.44
N GLN A 62 0.40 -4.17 16.72
CA GLN A 62 -0.54 -3.35 17.49
C GLN A 62 0.22 -2.33 18.34
N TRP A 63 0.12 -1.05 18.00
CA TRP A 63 0.64 0.05 18.82
C TRP A 63 0.01 0.04 20.22
N VAL A 64 0.82 0.28 21.25
CA VAL A 64 0.43 0.33 22.67
C VAL A 64 0.84 1.69 23.23
N THR A 65 -0.13 2.45 23.75
CA THR A 65 0.02 3.89 24.02
C THR A 65 -0.49 4.21 25.42
N GLY A 66 0.42 4.59 26.32
CA GLY A 66 0.11 4.89 27.72
C GLY A 66 0.02 3.65 28.62
N ALA A 67 -0.09 3.92 29.93
CA ALA A 67 -0.03 2.90 30.98
C ALA A 67 -1.37 2.19 31.26
N GLU A 68 -2.48 2.58 30.63
CA GLU A 68 -3.79 1.95 30.82
C GLU A 68 -3.86 0.58 30.11
N PRO A 69 -4.09 -0.54 30.83
CA PRO A 69 -4.09 -1.87 30.21
C PRO A 69 -5.31 -2.10 29.32
N ARG A 70 -5.07 -2.34 28.02
CA ARG A 70 -6.09 -2.67 27.01
C ARG A 70 -5.91 -4.06 26.42
N GLU A 71 -7.00 -4.68 25.99
CA GLU A 71 -6.95 -5.93 25.23
C GLU A 71 -6.25 -5.73 23.88
N VAL A 72 -5.59 -6.78 23.40
CA VAL A 72 -5.02 -6.86 22.05
C VAL A 72 -5.56 -8.11 21.39
N ALA A 73 -6.18 -7.96 20.22
CA ALA A 73 -6.83 -9.07 19.54
C ALA A 73 -5.85 -10.23 19.27
N GLY A 74 -6.22 -11.44 19.68
CA GLY A 74 -5.39 -12.64 19.54
C GLY A 74 -4.31 -12.85 20.60
N LEU A 75 -4.21 -11.98 21.62
CA LEU A 75 -3.24 -12.11 22.72
C LEU A 75 -3.93 -12.24 24.10
N PRO A 76 -3.56 -13.22 24.94
CA PRO A 76 -4.07 -13.33 26.30
C PRO A 76 -3.78 -12.11 27.19
N GLY A 77 -4.76 -11.74 28.02
CA GLY A 77 -4.62 -10.65 29.00
C GLY A 77 -4.72 -9.23 28.42
N ARG A 78 -4.15 -8.26 29.13
CA ARG A 78 -4.21 -6.82 28.85
C ARG A 78 -2.81 -6.22 28.78
N TRP A 79 -2.58 -5.41 27.76
CA TRP A 79 -1.30 -4.79 27.41
C TRP A 79 -1.29 -3.29 27.68
N ALA A 80 -0.18 -2.81 28.24
CA ALA A 80 0.11 -1.39 28.51
C ALA A 80 1.55 -1.04 28.11
N ALA A 81 1.85 0.25 27.96
CA ALA A 81 3.20 0.78 27.86
C ALA A 81 3.53 1.53 29.16
N VAL A 82 4.35 0.92 30.01
CA VAL A 82 4.70 1.42 31.36
C VAL A 82 6.20 1.70 31.36
N ASP A 83 6.59 2.94 31.69
CA ASP A 83 7.99 3.38 31.79
C ASP A 83 8.90 3.02 30.59
N GLY A 84 8.32 3.01 29.38
CA GLY A 84 9.02 2.65 28.14
C GLY A 84 9.06 1.14 27.82
N VAL A 85 8.37 0.31 28.59
CA VAL A 85 8.35 -1.16 28.48
C VAL A 85 6.93 -1.66 28.18
N LEU A 86 6.80 -2.66 27.30
CA LEU A 86 5.51 -3.33 27.10
C LEU A 86 5.23 -4.22 28.31
N THR A 87 4.07 -4.05 28.94
CA THR A 87 3.65 -4.84 30.10
C THR A 87 2.35 -5.56 29.81
N ALA A 88 2.33 -6.88 29.98
CA ALA A 88 1.12 -7.71 29.90
C ALA A 88 0.67 -8.15 31.31
N THR A 89 -0.65 -8.15 31.53
CA THR A 89 -1.30 -8.45 32.83
C THR A 89 -2.58 -9.24 32.63
N GLY A 90 -3.08 -9.93 33.67
CA GLY A 90 -4.38 -10.61 33.60
C GLY A 90 -4.46 -11.81 32.65
N PHE A 91 -3.31 -12.43 32.33
CA PHE A 91 -3.22 -13.72 31.65
C PHE A 91 -2.96 -14.85 32.67
N ALA A 92 -3.22 -16.10 32.29
CA ALA A 92 -2.98 -17.28 33.12
C ALA A 92 -1.56 -17.84 32.96
N THR A 93 -1.00 -18.43 34.02
CA THR A 93 0.33 -19.06 33.97
C THR A 93 0.35 -20.18 32.91
N GLY A 94 1.14 -19.99 31.85
CA GLY A 94 1.20 -20.88 30.68
C GLY A 94 0.70 -20.24 29.38
N ASP A 95 -0.07 -19.14 29.45
CA ASP A 95 -0.51 -18.38 28.26
C ASP A 95 0.67 -17.81 27.46
N TYR A 96 1.77 -17.51 28.15
CA TYR A 96 3.04 -17.07 27.58
C TYR A 96 4.20 -17.92 28.10
N LEU A 97 5.10 -18.32 27.21
CA LEU A 97 6.35 -19.01 27.54
C LEU A 97 7.55 -18.12 27.21
N LEU A 98 8.47 -17.99 28.16
CA LEU A 98 9.76 -17.32 28.02
C LEU A 98 10.67 -18.08 27.04
N PRO A 99 11.74 -17.45 26.50
CA PRO A 99 12.79 -18.16 25.76
C PRO A 99 13.36 -19.30 26.61
N GLY A 100 13.38 -20.52 26.06
CA GLY A 100 13.68 -21.74 26.80
C GLY A 100 12.46 -22.50 27.36
N GLY A 101 11.24 -21.98 27.18
CA GLY A 101 9.98 -22.71 27.42
C GLY A 101 9.41 -22.63 28.85
N ALA A 102 10.01 -21.83 29.74
CA ALA A 102 9.47 -21.61 31.09
C ALA A 102 8.20 -20.73 31.02
N ALA A 103 7.13 -21.11 31.75
CA ALA A 103 5.91 -20.32 31.80
C ALA A 103 6.14 -18.95 32.46
N ALA A 104 5.69 -17.87 31.82
CA ALA A 104 5.71 -16.54 32.40
C ALA A 104 4.62 -16.37 33.47
N THR A 105 4.89 -15.50 34.45
CA THR A 105 3.90 -15.05 35.45
C THR A 105 3.55 -13.59 35.19
N ALA A 106 2.33 -13.18 35.55
CA ALA A 106 1.92 -11.78 35.44
C ALA A 106 2.51 -10.94 36.61
N PRO A 107 2.96 -9.69 36.37
CA PRO A 107 3.11 -9.03 35.07
C PRO A 107 4.27 -9.61 34.24
N LEU A 108 4.07 -9.72 32.93
CA LEU A 108 5.15 -9.98 31.96
C LEU A 108 5.63 -8.65 31.39
N TRP A 109 6.95 -8.44 31.37
CA TRP A 109 7.59 -7.31 30.70
C TRP A 109 8.27 -7.76 29.40
N LEU A 110 7.96 -7.09 28.28
CA LEU A 110 8.66 -7.26 27.00
C LEU A 110 9.48 -6.01 26.66
N GLY A 111 10.77 -6.22 26.42
CA GLY A 111 11.77 -5.18 26.19
C GLY A 111 13.18 -5.77 26.07
N ASP A 112 14.17 -4.93 25.79
CA ASP A 112 15.58 -5.35 25.78
C ASP A 112 16.05 -5.63 27.23
N PRO A 113 16.49 -6.85 27.58
CA PRO A 113 16.95 -7.18 28.93
C PRO A 113 18.18 -6.37 29.39
N ALA A 114 18.96 -5.79 28.45
CA ALA A 114 20.09 -4.91 28.76
C ALA A 114 19.66 -3.49 29.15
N VAL A 115 18.42 -3.09 28.78
CA VAL A 115 17.81 -1.80 29.12
C VAL A 115 16.84 -1.95 30.30
N THR A 116 16.11 -3.06 30.36
CA THR A 116 15.11 -3.36 31.39
C THR A 116 15.40 -4.71 32.04
N PRO A 117 16.11 -4.74 33.18
CA PRO A 117 16.37 -5.97 33.92
C PRO A 117 15.08 -6.71 34.28
N GLY A 118 14.99 -7.99 33.91
CA GLY A 118 13.80 -8.82 34.12
C GLY A 118 12.76 -8.78 33.00
N ALA A 119 12.91 -7.92 31.98
CA ALA A 119 12.15 -8.05 30.75
C ALA A 119 12.62 -9.23 29.90
N SER A 120 11.74 -9.74 29.04
CA SER A 120 12.07 -10.71 28.00
C SER A 120 12.12 -10.02 26.62
N PRO A 121 13.05 -10.39 25.73
CA PRO A 121 13.10 -9.82 24.38
C PRO A 121 11.93 -10.30 23.52
N GLU A 122 11.36 -11.47 23.84
CA GLU A 122 10.24 -12.11 23.17
C GLU A 122 9.66 -13.23 24.05
N VAL A 123 8.42 -13.64 23.81
CA VAL A 123 7.78 -14.83 24.39
C VAL A 123 7.01 -15.59 23.29
N THR A 124 6.62 -16.83 23.53
CA THR A 124 5.64 -17.51 22.66
C THR A 124 4.29 -17.66 23.34
N SER A 125 3.21 -17.58 22.56
CA SER A 125 1.83 -17.82 22.98
C SER A 125 1.11 -18.61 21.88
N GLY A 126 0.55 -19.77 22.20
CA GLY A 126 -0.06 -20.67 21.20
C GLY A 126 0.88 -21.16 20.08
N GLY A 127 2.20 -20.98 20.21
CA GLY A 127 3.20 -21.22 19.16
C GLY A 127 3.58 -19.98 18.33
N ALA A 128 2.78 -18.91 18.37
CA ALA A 128 3.12 -17.62 17.80
C ALA A 128 4.17 -16.90 18.68
N LEU A 129 5.13 -16.23 18.05
CA LEU A 129 6.16 -15.43 18.73
C LEU A 129 5.69 -14.00 18.91
N VAL A 130 5.68 -13.53 20.16
CA VAL A 130 5.23 -12.22 20.59
C VAL A 130 6.43 -11.40 21.04
N ARG A 131 6.69 -10.26 20.42
CA ARG A 131 7.88 -9.44 20.69
C ARG A 131 7.63 -7.93 20.59
N PRO A 132 8.40 -7.09 21.29
CA PRO A 132 8.24 -5.64 21.21
C PRO A 132 8.74 -5.09 19.87
N PHE A 133 8.17 -3.95 19.49
CA PHE A 133 8.66 -3.05 18.46
C PHE A 133 8.51 -1.62 18.99
N ALA A 134 9.37 -0.70 18.53
CA ALA A 134 9.31 0.70 18.90
C ALA A 134 9.61 1.62 17.72
N ARG A 135 8.93 2.76 17.66
CA ARG A 135 9.23 3.90 16.79
C ARG A 135 9.15 5.17 17.62
N GLU A 136 10.23 5.94 17.69
CA GLU A 136 10.24 7.26 18.35
C GLU A 136 9.71 7.22 19.80
N GLY A 137 10.02 6.14 20.53
CA GLY A 137 9.54 5.89 21.90
C GLY A 137 8.12 5.31 22.00
N VAL A 138 7.32 5.32 20.93
CA VAL A 138 6.01 4.67 20.89
C VAL A 138 6.18 3.17 20.68
N LEU A 139 5.61 2.36 21.57
CA LEU A 139 5.72 0.90 21.54
C LEU A 139 4.62 0.25 20.71
N ALA A 140 4.89 -0.95 20.19
CA ALA A 140 3.91 -1.85 19.60
C ALA A 140 4.25 -3.30 19.95
N VAL A 141 3.23 -4.11 20.21
CA VAL A 141 3.40 -5.57 20.27
C VAL A 141 3.29 -6.15 18.86
N ARG A 142 4.23 -7.03 18.50
CA ARG A 142 4.21 -7.79 17.23
C ARG A 142 3.96 -9.26 17.49
N VAL A 143 3.17 -9.89 16.62
CA VAL A 143 2.84 -11.33 16.68
C VAL A 143 3.22 -11.99 15.36
N PHE A 144 4.13 -12.96 15.43
CA PHE A 144 4.58 -13.78 14.30
C PHE A 144 4.00 -15.19 14.48
N ASP A 145 2.99 -15.52 13.69
CA ASP A 145 2.25 -16.78 13.77
C ASP A 145 2.83 -17.81 12.78
N PRO A 146 3.31 -18.98 13.22
CA PRO A 146 3.77 -20.03 12.32
C PRO A 146 2.68 -20.53 11.37
N GLU A 147 1.39 -20.43 11.69
CA GLU A 147 0.32 -20.86 10.77
C GLU A 147 -0.33 -19.68 10.01
N ALA A 148 0.32 -18.52 10.03
CA ALA A 148 -0.08 -17.34 9.25
C ALA A 148 -0.32 -17.68 7.76
N PRO A 149 -1.49 -17.32 7.17
CA PRO A 149 -1.77 -17.49 5.75
C PRO A 149 -0.71 -16.84 4.83
N GLY A 150 -0.08 -15.76 5.30
CA GLY A 150 1.04 -15.11 4.62
C GLY A 150 2.27 -16.00 4.46
N ARG A 151 2.54 -16.89 5.42
CA ARG A 151 3.68 -17.82 5.46
C ARG A 151 3.35 -19.16 4.80
N VAL A 152 2.25 -19.81 5.19
CA VAL A 152 1.90 -21.15 4.66
C VAL A 152 1.47 -21.10 3.19
N GLY A 153 0.94 -19.96 2.74
CA GLY A 153 0.61 -19.67 1.35
C GLY A 153 1.76 -19.12 0.50
N LEU A 154 2.96 -18.87 1.07
CA LEU A 154 4.12 -18.38 0.31
C LEU A 154 4.73 -19.54 -0.51
N ASP A 155 4.69 -19.42 -1.83
CA ASP A 155 5.22 -20.44 -2.75
C ASP A 155 6.68 -20.14 -3.13
N ALA A 156 6.94 -18.91 -3.55
CA ALA A 156 8.26 -18.45 -3.95
C ALA A 156 8.38 -16.92 -3.83
N ILE A 157 9.62 -16.45 -3.97
CA ILE A 157 9.90 -15.07 -4.36
C ILE A 157 10.24 -15.13 -5.85
N ASP A 158 9.45 -14.46 -6.70
CA ASP A 158 9.80 -14.30 -8.11
C ASP A 158 10.90 -13.26 -8.23
N ALA A 159 11.82 -13.45 -9.17
CA ALA A 159 12.98 -12.60 -9.39
C ALA A 159 13.30 -12.49 -10.89
N PHE A 160 14.10 -11.49 -11.27
CA PHE A 160 14.70 -11.44 -12.61
C PHE A 160 15.84 -12.46 -12.71
N ALA A 161 16.18 -12.91 -13.92
CA ALA A 161 17.41 -13.68 -14.14
C ALA A 161 18.64 -12.83 -13.76
N PRO A 162 19.69 -13.43 -13.18
CA PRO A 162 20.90 -12.69 -12.86
C PRO A 162 21.65 -12.29 -14.15
N ASP A 163 22.34 -11.15 -14.12
CA ASP A 163 23.27 -10.72 -15.17
C ASP A 163 24.56 -10.17 -14.53
N ALA A 164 25.71 -10.38 -15.18
CA ALA A 164 26.98 -9.83 -14.73
C ALA A 164 27.03 -8.30 -14.86
N ASP A 165 26.35 -7.74 -15.87
CA ASP A 165 26.34 -6.30 -16.14
C ASP A 165 25.53 -5.50 -15.07
N TRP A 166 24.78 -6.19 -14.19
CA TRP A 166 24.13 -5.62 -13.00
C TRP A 166 25.02 -5.59 -11.74
N ILE A 167 26.30 -5.98 -11.83
CA ILE A 167 27.29 -5.90 -10.75
C ILE A 167 28.15 -4.65 -10.95
N VAL A 168 27.64 -3.50 -10.48
CA VAL A 168 28.18 -2.18 -10.84
C VAL A 168 29.30 -1.74 -9.88
N PRO A 169 30.52 -1.42 -10.36
CA PRO A 169 31.58 -0.85 -9.52
C PRO A 169 31.16 0.49 -8.90
N ALA A 170 31.45 0.68 -7.61
CA ALA A 170 31.01 1.85 -6.85
C ALA A 170 32.09 2.42 -5.93
N ARG A 171 32.00 3.72 -5.65
CA ARG A 171 32.75 4.44 -4.62
C ARG A 171 31.78 4.83 -3.50
N PHE A 172 32.11 4.53 -2.26
CA PHE A 172 31.41 5.08 -1.10
C PHE A 172 32.04 6.40 -0.69
N GLU A 173 31.23 7.46 -0.60
CA GLU A 173 31.62 8.80 -0.16
C GLU A 173 31.01 9.07 1.22
N PRO A 174 31.80 8.95 2.32
CA PRO A 174 31.29 9.12 3.68
C PRO A 174 30.72 10.53 3.89
N ASN A 175 29.43 10.59 4.20
CA ASN A 175 28.77 11.80 4.65
C ASN A 175 27.64 11.45 5.63
N GLN A 176 27.75 11.98 6.85
CA GLN A 176 26.73 11.81 7.87
C GLN A 176 25.69 12.92 7.72
N ARG A 177 24.47 12.51 7.40
CA ARG A 177 23.30 13.40 7.29
C ARG A 177 22.03 12.65 7.66
N THR A 178 21.01 13.38 8.08
CA THR A 178 19.65 12.88 8.16
C THR A 178 18.94 13.13 6.82
N VAL A 179 18.15 12.16 6.35
CA VAL A 179 17.29 12.31 5.17
C VAL A 179 15.82 12.07 5.54
N PRO A 180 14.86 12.83 4.99
CA PRO A 180 13.44 12.58 5.22
C PRO A 180 13.01 11.28 4.54
N VAL A 181 12.36 10.41 5.31
CA VAL A 181 11.76 9.17 4.81
C VAL A 181 10.31 9.07 5.26
N GLU A 182 9.47 8.54 4.37
CA GLU A 182 8.11 8.11 4.69
C GLU A 182 8.14 6.60 4.94
N LEU A 183 7.33 6.11 5.86
CA LEU A 183 7.22 4.71 6.23
C LEU A 183 5.95 4.10 5.60
N ALA A 184 5.86 2.77 5.53
CA ALA A 184 4.75 2.07 4.87
C ALA A 184 3.35 2.33 5.48
N ASP A 185 3.27 2.89 6.69
CA ASP A 185 2.03 3.35 7.34
C ASP A 185 1.77 4.87 7.16
N GLY A 186 2.54 5.56 6.31
CA GLY A 186 2.43 6.99 6.04
C GLY A 186 3.10 7.90 7.08
N HIS A 187 3.71 7.34 8.13
CA HIS A 187 4.48 8.12 9.10
C HIS A 187 5.74 8.71 8.46
N ARG A 188 6.11 9.94 8.81
CA ARG A 188 7.29 10.64 8.29
C ARG A 188 8.33 10.84 9.39
N THR A 189 9.57 10.49 9.10
CA THR A 189 10.68 10.53 10.05
C THR A 189 12.00 10.88 9.36
N LEU A 190 13.08 10.98 10.14
CA LEU A 190 14.44 11.20 9.64
C LEU A 190 15.25 9.91 9.77
N ALA A 191 15.94 9.52 8.70
CA ALA A 191 16.86 8.39 8.70
C ALA A 191 18.32 8.86 8.64
N ASP A 192 19.17 8.36 9.53
CA ASP A 192 20.62 8.59 9.46
C ASP A 192 21.24 7.83 8.27
N THR A 193 21.98 8.53 7.42
CA THR A 193 22.86 7.94 6.41
C THR A 193 24.32 8.11 6.81
N SER A 194 25.17 7.17 6.40
CA SER A 194 26.62 7.19 6.65
C SER A 194 27.42 7.69 5.45
N GLY A 195 26.82 7.69 4.27
CA GLY A 195 27.40 8.22 3.03
C GLY A 195 26.58 7.85 1.81
N ASP A 196 27.08 8.25 0.64
CA ASP A 196 26.50 7.92 -0.66
C ASP A 196 27.34 6.85 -1.37
N LEU A 197 26.68 5.88 -1.99
CA LEU A 197 27.26 5.01 -3.00
C LEU A 197 27.15 5.71 -4.36
N VAL A 198 28.30 6.06 -4.94
CA VAL A 198 28.44 6.74 -6.22
C VAL A 198 28.91 5.74 -7.27
N PHE A 199 28.17 5.59 -8.36
CA PHE A 199 28.42 4.61 -9.42
C PHE A 199 27.91 5.10 -10.77
N GLU A 200 28.41 4.54 -11.86
CA GLU A 200 27.90 4.81 -13.21
C GLU A 200 26.90 3.73 -13.62
N LEU A 201 25.72 4.14 -14.12
CA LEU A 201 24.74 3.23 -14.70
C LEU A 201 24.08 3.90 -15.90
N ALA A 202 23.86 3.15 -16.99
CA ALA A 202 23.28 3.65 -18.24
C ALA A 202 23.98 4.92 -18.81
N GLY A 203 25.28 5.10 -18.55
CA GLY A 203 26.08 6.24 -19.01
C GLY A 203 25.94 7.52 -18.16
N ALA A 204 25.38 7.44 -16.95
CA ALA A 204 25.25 8.56 -16.02
C ALA A 204 25.77 8.21 -14.62
N GLU A 205 26.33 9.20 -13.91
CA GLU A 205 26.65 9.04 -12.48
C GLU A 205 25.35 9.08 -11.65
N HIS A 206 25.13 8.04 -10.87
CA HIS A 206 24.04 7.92 -9.91
C HIS A 206 24.57 7.82 -8.49
N ARG A 207 23.74 8.21 -7.52
CA ARG A 207 24.06 8.20 -6.09
C ARG A 207 22.91 7.54 -5.32
N LEU A 208 23.26 6.68 -4.36
CA LEU A 208 22.30 6.08 -3.42
C LEU A 208 22.79 6.29 -1.98
N ALA A 209 22.01 7.00 -1.18
CA ALA A 209 22.32 7.24 0.22
C ALA A 209 22.12 5.95 1.04
N GLY A 210 23.12 5.58 1.84
CA GLY A 210 23.13 4.32 2.59
C GLY A 210 23.58 4.47 4.04
N ALA A 211 23.18 3.54 4.89
CA ALA A 211 23.57 3.48 6.30
C ALA A 211 24.50 2.30 6.56
N LEU A 212 25.70 2.56 7.10
CA LEU A 212 26.66 1.53 7.47
C LEU A 212 26.21 0.84 8.75
N ARG A 213 25.83 -0.44 8.67
CA ARG A 213 25.33 -1.27 9.77
C ARG A 213 25.98 -2.65 9.70
N GLY A 214 26.58 -3.12 10.81
CA GLY A 214 27.11 -4.48 10.90
C GLY A 214 28.21 -4.86 9.89
N GLY A 215 28.95 -3.90 9.33
CA GLY A 215 29.96 -4.16 8.30
C GLY A 215 29.44 -4.20 6.86
N ALA A 216 28.20 -3.76 6.61
CA ALA A 216 27.64 -3.56 5.28
C ALA A 216 26.89 -2.22 5.18
N ILE A 217 26.73 -1.69 3.97
CA ILE A 217 25.91 -0.52 3.69
C ILE A 217 24.51 -0.99 3.32
N SER A 218 23.54 -0.68 4.19
CA SER A 218 22.12 -0.91 3.92
C SER A 218 21.55 0.25 3.11
N VAL A 219 20.85 -0.07 2.03
CA VAL A 219 20.24 0.90 1.10
C VAL A 219 18.79 0.52 0.86
N VAL A 220 17.91 1.52 0.91
CA VAL A 220 16.53 1.43 0.42
C VAL A 220 16.43 2.24 -0.85
N PHE A 221 16.10 1.60 -1.98
CA PHE A 221 16.08 2.24 -3.28
C PHE A 221 14.78 1.94 -4.06
N GLY A 222 14.49 2.80 -5.01
CA GLY A 222 13.50 2.53 -6.05
C GLY A 222 14.09 2.71 -7.45
N ASP A 223 13.45 2.09 -8.44
CA ASP A 223 13.84 2.09 -9.85
C ASP A 223 12.60 1.94 -10.76
N ALA A 224 12.76 2.12 -12.07
CA ALA A 224 11.63 2.18 -13.01
C ALA A 224 10.86 0.83 -13.20
N THR A 225 11.32 -0.29 -12.63
CA THR A 225 10.52 -1.53 -12.57
C THR A 225 9.42 -1.52 -11.50
N ASN A 226 9.50 -0.61 -10.51
CA ASN A 226 8.74 -0.70 -9.27
C ASN A 226 7.26 -0.38 -9.47
N GLY A 227 6.39 -1.24 -8.94
CA GLY A 227 4.94 -1.15 -9.09
C GLY A 227 4.41 -1.68 -10.43
N VAL A 228 5.28 -2.06 -11.37
CA VAL A 228 4.92 -2.57 -12.70
C VAL A 228 5.45 -3.99 -12.91
N GLU A 229 6.77 -4.18 -12.80
CA GLU A 229 7.43 -5.49 -12.97
C GLU A 229 7.96 -6.07 -11.65
N SER A 230 8.19 -5.20 -10.66
CA SER A 230 8.64 -5.52 -9.30
C SER A 230 7.80 -4.80 -8.24
N TYR A 231 8.01 -5.11 -6.96
CA TYR A 231 7.40 -4.44 -5.81
C TYR A 231 7.74 -2.93 -5.77
N GLY A 232 7.00 -2.14 -5.00
CA GLY A 232 7.06 -0.67 -5.03
C GLY A 232 8.39 -0.03 -4.59
N PHE A 233 9.33 -0.83 -4.06
CA PHE A 233 10.73 -0.48 -3.76
C PHE A 233 11.50 -1.73 -3.34
N ARG A 234 12.84 -1.66 -3.27
CA ARG A 234 13.69 -2.78 -2.92
C ARG A 234 14.81 -2.38 -1.96
N PHE A 235 15.36 -3.36 -1.24
CA PHE A 235 16.50 -3.21 -0.35
C PHE A 235 17.76 -3.77 -1.01
N LEU A 236 18.91 -3.22 -0.63
CA LEU A 236 20.25 -3.69 -1.01
C LEU A 236 21.15 -3.70 0.23
N THR A 237 21.99 -4.75 0.31
CA THR A 237 23.05 -4.87 1.31
C THR A 237 24.38 -4.91 0.57
N VAL A 238 25.03 -3.75 0.48
CA VAL A 238 26.29 -3.57 -0.25
C VAL A 238 27.47 -3.82 0.69
N PRO A 239 28.52 -4.56 0.30
CA PRO A 239 29.70 -4.77 1.16
C PRO A 239 30.32 -3.45 1.61
N ALA A 240 30.85 -3.40 2.84
CA ALA A 240 31.64 -2.25 3.29
C ALA A 240 32.81 -1.98 2.31
N PRO A 241 33.13 -0.71 2.07
CA PRO A 241 34.18 -0.34 1.13
C PRO A 241 35.57 -0.72 1.64
N ASP A 242 36.50 -0.89 0.70
CA ASP A 242 37.92 -1.02 1.03
C ASP A 242 38.53 0.29 1.56
N ALA A 243 39.81 0.24 1.93
CA ALA A 243 40.56 1.40 2.45
C ALA A 243 40.71 2.57 1.44
N ALA A 244 40.33 2.39 0.17
CA ALA A 244 40.27 3.42 -0.87
C ALA A 244 38.83 3.84 -1.21
N GLY A 245 37.83 3.42 -0.41
CA GLY A 245 36.42 3.75 -0.60
C GLY A 245 35.69 2.90 -1.65
N ARG A 246 36.28 1.82 -2.16
CA ARG A 246 35.74 1.06 -3.30
C ARG A 246 34.87 -0.12 -2.85
N THR A 247 33.75 -0.34 -3.53
CA THR A 247 32.83 -1.48 -3.35
C THR A 247 32.11 -1.79 -4.67
N ALA A 248 31.08 -2.63 -4.67
CA ALA A 248 30.23 -2.89 -5.83
C ALA A 248 28.75 -2.99 -5.44
N VAL A 249 27.87 -2.37 -6.24
CA VAL A 249 26.42 -2.47 -6.11
C VAL A 249 25.94 -3.61 -7.00
N ASP A 250 25.71 -4.78 -6.41
CA ASP A 250 25.14 -5.93 -7.10
C ASP A 250 23.61 -5.87 -7.06
N PHE A 251 22.98 -5.37 -8.14
CA PHE A 251 21.52 -5.33 -8.23
C PHE A 251 20.88 -6.72 -8.37
N ASN A 252 21.65 -7.77 -8.68
CA ASN A 252 21.15 -9.16 -8.61
C ASN A 252 20.89 -9.62 -7.17
N ARG A 253 21.42 -8.91 -6.18
CA ARG A 253 21.18 -9.09 -4.73
C ARG A 253 20.13 -8.12 -4.18
N ALA A 254 19.48 -7.31 -5.03
CA ALA A 254 18.35 -6.49 -4.61
C ALA A 254 17.18 -7.37 -4.16
N TYR A 255 16.61 -7.08 -2.99
CA TYR A 255 15.63 -7.95 -2.33
C TYR A 255 14.39 -7.21 -1.83
N LEU A 256 13.31 -7.97 -1.63
CA LEU A 256 12.03 -7.46 -1.18
C LEU A 256 12.09 -6.99 0.29
N PRO A 257 11.52 -5.81 0.60
CA PRO A 257 11.37 -5.36 1.97
C PRO A 257 10.38 -6.27 2.73
N PRO A 258 10.48 -6.39 4.07
CA PRO A 258 9.54 -7.16 4.87
C PRO A 258 8.04 -6.86 4.61
N CYS A 259 7.69 -5.62 4.24
CA CYS A 259 6.32 -5.23 3.90
C CYS A 259 5.76 -5.85 2.60
N ALA A 260 6.59 -6.49 1.77
CA ALA A 260 6.11 -7.30 0.65
C ALA A 260 5.49 -8.64 1.10
N PHE A 261 5.86 -9.11 2.30
CA PHE A 261 5.40 -10.37 2.87
C PHE A 261 4.18 -10.17 3.78
N SER A 262 4.22 -9.13 4.63
CA SER A 262 3.13 -8.74 5.55
C SER A 262 3.06 -7.22 5.71
N ASP A 263 1.85 -6.65 5.62
CA ASP A 263 1.61 -5.19 5.71
C ASP A 263 1.90 -4.60 7.09
N GLN A 264 1.90 -5.44 8.12
CA GLN A 264 2.22 -5.10 9.51
C GLN A 264 3.67 -4.59 9.67
N PHE A 265 4.52 -4.77 8.65
CA PHE A 265 5.84 -4.17 8.60
C PHE A 265 5.82 -2.70 8.21
N VAL A 266 6.04 -1.87 9.23
CA VAL A 266 6.43 -0.45 9.13
C VAL A 266 7.83 -0.31 8.50
N CYS A 267 7.95 -0.59 7.20
CA CYS A 267 9.21 -0.44 6.45
C CYS A 267 9.40 1.00 5.96
N PRO A 268 10.63 1.54 5.94
CA PRO A 268 10.93 2.79 5.24
C PRO A 268 10.79 2.63 3.73
N LEU A 269 10.20 3.64 3.08
CA LEU A 269 10.20 3.83 1.63
C LEU A 269 11.54 4.48 1.19
N PRO A 270 11.92 4.42 -0.10
CA PRO A 270 13.08 5.13 -0.61
C PRO A 270 12.96 6.63 -0.40
N ALA A 271 14.00 7.24 0.19
CA ALA A 271 14.19 8.68 0.20
C ALA A 271 14.15 9.24 -1.24
N PRO A 272 13.78 10.52 -1.47
CA PRO A 272 13.63 11.07 -2.82
C PRO A 272 14.86 10.88 -3.72
N GLY A 273 16.07 11.06 -3.18
CA GLY A 273 17.33 10.86 -3.91
C GLY A 273 17.69 9.39 -4.19
N ASN A 274 17.04 8.42 -3.54
CA ASN A 274 17.29 6.99 -3.75
C ASN A 274 16.35 6.38 -4.82
N ARG A 275 15.89 7.19 -5.78
CA ARG A 275 14.95 6.79 -6.84
C ARG A 275 15.64 6.94 -8.18
N LEU A 276 16.06 5.81 -8.76
CA LEU A 276 16.77 5.77 -10.02
C LEU A 276 15.76 5.84 -11.19
N PRO A 277 15.98 6.66 -12.22
CA PRO A 277 15.12 6.69 -13.42
C PRO A 277 15.35 5.48 -14.33
N VAL A 278 16.38 4.68 -14.08
CA VAL A 278 16.76 3.50 -14.87
C VAL A 278 15.86 2.32 -14.51
N ARG A 279 15.52 1.48 -15.49
CA ARG A 279 14.81 0.21 -15.30
C ARG A 279 15.79 -0.89 -14.89
N ILE A 280 15.74 -1.35 -13.64
CA ILE A 280 16.71 -2.33 -13.11
C ILE A 280 16.09 -3.73 -13.10
N ALA A 281 16.31 -4.45 -14.20
CA ALA A 281 15.81 -5.80 -14.43
C ALA A 281 16.69 -6.88 -13.75
N ALA A 282 16.96 -6.70 -12.46
CA ALA A 282 17.81 -7.56 -11.62
C ALA A 282 17.17 -7.79 -10.24
N GLY A 283 17.52 -8.89 -9.57
CA GLY A 283 17.08 -9.17 -8.19
C GLY A 283 15.61 -9.56 -8.04
N GLU A 284 15.10 -9.54 -6.80
CA GLU A 284 13.73 -9.96 -6.47
C GLU A 284 12.68 -9.01 -7.08
N ARG A 285 11.53 -9.59 -7.47
CA ARG A 285 10.40 -8.92 -8.13
C ARG A 285 9.19 -8.86 -7.22
N THR A 286 8.64 -10.01 -6.82
CA THR A 286 7.37 -10.06 -6.06
C THR A 286 7.23 -11.37 -5.27
N VAL A 287 6.31 -11.40 -4.32
CA VAL A 287 5.92 -12.61 -3.60
C VAL A 287 4.91 -13.38 -4.45
N ARG A 288 5.28 -14.61 -4.84
CA ARG A 288 4.34 -15.58 -5.42
C ARG A 288 3.69 -16.37 -4.29
N ARG A 289 2.39 -16.24 -4.14
CA ARG A 289 1.60 -17.11 -3.25
C ARG A 289 1.05 -18.28 -4.05
N ARG A 290 0.87 -19.42 -3.38
CA ARG A 290 0.19 -20.59 -3.97
C ARG A 290 -1.21 -20.16 -4.40
N GLU A 291 -1.61 -20.53 -5.62
CA GLU A 291 -3.03 -20.56 -5.93
C GLU A 291 -3.67 -21.62 -5.04
N THR A 292 -4.57 -21.18 -4.16
CA THR A 292 -5.47 -22.09 -3.48
C THR A 292 -6.35 -22.74 -4.53
N ALA A 293 -6.10 -24.03 -4.78
CA ALA A 293 -7.02 -24.87 -5.55
C ALA A 293 -8.45 -24.64 -5.02
N GLN A 294 -9.40 -24.44 -5.92
CA GLN A 294 -10.76 -24.07 -5.56
C GLN A 294 -11.44 -25.22 -4.80
N VAL A 295 -11.42 -25.14 -3.48
CA VAL A 295 -12.21 -26.03 -2.61
C VAL A 295 -13.60 -25.44 -2.49
N GLU A 296 -14.58 -26.11 -3.09
CA GLU A 296 -16.00 -25.78 -2.93
C GLU A 296 -16.44 -26.05 -1.49
N GLY A 297 -17.19 -25.11 -0.89
CA GLY A 297 -18.04 -25.39 0.28
C GLY A 297 -17.35 -25.84 1.57
N GLY A 298 -16.49 -25.00 2.16
CA GLY A 298 -16.03 -25.13 3.55
C GLY A 298 -16.03 -23.78 4.25
N GLU A 299 -16.52 -23.73 5.50
CA GLU A 299 -16.66 -22.47 6.25
C GLU A 299 -15.29 -21.84 6.54
N ALA A 300 -15.09 -20.60 6.06
CA ALA A 300 -13.81 -19.91 6.16
C ALA A 300 -13.58 -19.34 7.56
N GLY A 301 -12.36 -19.49 8.08
CA GLY A 301 -11.95 -18.82 9.30
C GLY A 301 -11.80 -17.31 9.10
N ASP A 302 -12.28 -16.53 10.07
CA ASP A 302 -12.26 -15.06 10.12
C ASP A 302 -10.89 -14.42 9.74
N ALA A 303 -9.77 -15.11 10.00
CA ALA A 303 -8.44 -14.66 9.58
C ALA A 303 -8.19 -14.73 8.06
N ASP A 304 -8.65 -15.77 7.37
CA ASP A 304 -8.55 -15.87 5.90
C ASP A 304 -9.49 -14.86 5.21
N GLU A 305 -10.71 -14.72 5.72
CA GLU A 305 -11.65 -13.72 5.18
C GLU A 305 -11.11 -12.30 5.34
N LYS A 306 -10.49 -11.96 6.48
CA LYS A 306 -9.76 -10.69 6.67
C LYS A 306 -8.60 -10.53 5.68
N ALA A 307 -7.79 -11.57 5.46
CA ALA A 307 -6.67 -11.52 4.51
C ALA A 307 -7.14 -11.34 3.05
N ARG A 308 -8.17 -12.08 2.62
CA ARG A 308 -8.80 -11.94 1.29
C ARG A 308 -9.44 -10.57 1.11
N THR A 309 -10.20 -10.10 2.10
CA THR A 309 -10.82 -8.77 2.11
C THR A 309 -9.77 -7.66 2.02
N ARG A 310 -8.63 -7.81 2.71
CA ARG A 310 -7.51 -6.87 2.62
C ARG A 310 -6.88 -6.88 1.23
N ARG A 311 -6.55 -8.05 0.68
CA ARG A 311 -6.00 -8.19 -0.69
C ARG A 311 -6.95 -7.61 -1.74
N TYR A 312 -8.26 -7.78 -1.58
CA TYR A 312 -9.28 -7.16 -2.44
C TYR A 312 -9.20 -5.63 -2.37
N ARG A 313 -9.17 -5.04 -1.16
CA ARG A 313 -9.01 -3.58 -0.98
C ARG A 313 -7.70 -3.05 -1.58
N ASP A 314 -6.59 -3.78 -1.45
CA ASP A 314 -5.30 -3.38 -2.04
C ASP A 314 -5.34 -3.34 -3.58
N VAL A 315 -5.98 -4.34 -4.20
CA VAL A 315 -6.13 -4.44 -5.66
C VAL A 315 -7.11 -3.37 -6.17
N MET A 316 -8.29 -3.25 -5.57
CA MET A 316 -9.28 -2.23 -5.98
C MET A 316 -8.75 -0.81 -5.76
N GLY A 317 -7.98 -0.60 -4.69
CA GLY A 317 -7.32 0.68 -4.41
C GLY A 317 -6.18 1.05 -5.36
N ALA A 318 -5.72 0.14 -6.22
CA ALA A 318 -4.76 0.45 -7.28
C ALA A 318 -5.41 1.15 -8.49
N PHE A 319 -6.75 1.14 -8.60
CA PHE A 319 -7.47 1.99 -9.54
C PHE A 319 -7.64 3.40 -8.93
N PRO A 320 -7.10 4.47 -9.54
CA PRO A 320 -7.30 5.83 -9.06
C PRO A 320 -8.75 6.28 -9.29
N SER A 321 -9.29 7.06 -8.37
CA SER A 321 -10.67 7.57 -8.43
C SER A 321 -10.72 9.04 -8.05
N GLY A 322 -11.66 9.79 -8.63
CA GLY A 322 -12.10 11.05 -8.05
C GLY A 322 -12.93 10.80 -6.79
N VAL A 323 -12.90 11.72 -5.84
CA VAL A 323 -13.74 11.63 -4.63
C VAL A 323 -15.02 12.42 -4.81
N THR A 324 -16.15 11.82 -4.43
CA THR A 324 -17.46 12.48 -4.48
C THR A 324 -18.13 12.53 -3.10
N ILE A 325 -19.09 13.43 -2.92
CA ILE A 325 -20.07 13.36 -1.82
C ILE A 325 -21.46 13.25 -2.44
N VAL A 326 -22.12 12.13 -2.19
CA VAL A 326 -23.53 11.93 -2.56
C VAL A 326 -24.38 12.53 -1.45
N THR A 327 -25.30 13.41 -1.81
CA THR A 327 -26.20 14.12 -0.92
C THR A 327 -27.66 13.88 -1.30
N THR A 328 -28.56 14.06 -0.34
CA THR A 328 -30.01 13.98 -0.48
C THR A 328 -30.68 14.79 0.64
N GLN A 329 -31.97 15.06 0.54
CA GLN A 329 -32.75 15.56 1.68
C GLN A 329 -33.32 14.39 2.49
N GLY A 330 -33.13 14.41 3.80
CA GLY A 330 -33.81 13.56 4.78
C GLY A 330 -34.90 14.31 5.54
N GLU A 331 -35.57 13.62 6.46
CA GLU A 331 -36.69 14.16 7.25
C GLU A 331 -36.24 15.30 8.20
N ASP A 332 -35.14 15.10 8.92
CA ASP A 332 -34.56 16.09 9.84
C ASP A 332 -33.64 17.13 9.14
N GLY A 333 -33.53 17.11 7.82
CA GLY A 333 -32.64 17.98 7.03
C GLY A 333 -31.67 17.23 6.11
N PRO A 334 -30.57 17.88 5.68
CA PRO A 334 -29.71 17.34 4.62
C PRO A 334 -28.93 16.09 5.08
N VAL A 335 -28.74 15.14 4.18
CA VAL A 335 -28.01 13.88 4.44
C VAL A 335 -26.95 13.68 3.36
N GLY A 336 -25.75 13.26 3.75
CA GLY A 336 -24.68 12.99 2.78
C GLY A 336 -23.62 12.00 3.25
N PHE A 337 -22.88 11.44 2.30
CA PHE A 337 -21.77 10.52 2.53
C PHE A 337 -20.73 10.59 1.41
N THR A 338 -19.46 10.38 1.78
CA THR A 338 -18.34 10.29 0.82
C THR A 338 -18.45 9.00 0.01
N CYS A 339 -18.24 9.10 -1.30
CA CYS A 339 -18.41 8.00 -2.25
C CYS A 339 -17.32 8.04 -3.32
N GLN A 340 -16.82 6.86 -3.72
CA GLN A 340 -15.80 6.68 -4.77
C GLN A 340 -16.24 5.70 -5.86
N SER A 341 -17.38 5.03 -5.69
CA SER A 341 -17.99 4.09 -6.63
C SER A 341 -18.81 4.79 -7.73
N PHE A 342 -18.52 6.07 -7.99
CA PHE A 342 -19.20 6.87 -9.00
C PHE A 342 -18.65 6.60 -10.40
N TYR A 343 -19.55 6.39 -11.38
CA TYR A 343 -19.19 6.34 -12.80
C TYR A 343 -20.39 6.68 -13.70
N SER A 344 -20.11 7.10 -14.93
CA SER A 344 -21.12 7.30 -15.97
C SER A 344 -21.54 5.96 -16.59
N VAL A 345 -22.82 5.79 -16.91
CA VAL A 345 -23.41 4.54 -17.39
C VAL A 345 -23.96 4.66 -18.81
N SER A 346 -24.62 5.78 -19.12
CA SER A 346 -25.29 6.00 -20.42
C SER A 346 -25.44 7.48 -20.73
N ILE A 347 -25.50 7.80 -22.03
CA ILE A 347 -25.76 9.16 -22.55
C ILE A 347 -27.24 9.33 -22.95
N ASP A 348 -27.87 8.30 -23.52
CA ASP A 348 -29.29 8.31 -23.88
C ASP A 348 -29.97 6.98 -23.45
N PRO A 349 -30.83 6.99 -22.41
CA PRO A 349 -31.04 8.10 -21.48
C PRO A 349 -29.76 8.42 -20.68
N PRO A 350 -29.59 9.64 -20.15
CA PRO A 350 -28.41 10.00 -19.38
C PRO A 350 -28.48 9.36 -17.98
N LEU A 351 -27.56 8.42 -17.72
CA LEU A 351 -27.51 7.64 -16.48
C LEU A 351 -26.11 7.69 -15.85
N VAL A 352 -26.09 7.82 -14.53
CA VAL A 352 -24.89 7.62 -13.70
C VAL A 352 -25.14 6.56 -12.63
N SER A 353 -24.07 6.02 -12.05
CA SER A 353 -24.10 5.00 -11.01
C SER A 353 -23.35 5.46 -9.76
N PHE A 354 -23.81 5.03 -8.59
CA PHE A 354 -23.01 4.99 -7.36
C PHE A 354 -23.38 3.75 -6.53
N SER A 355 -22.49 3.32 -5.64
CA SER A 355 -22.75 2.20 -4.72
C SER A 355 -22.70 2.63 -3.26
N ILE A 356 -23.64 2.14 -2.44
CA ILE A 356 -23.73 2.41 -1.00
C ILE A 356 -23.82 1.10 -0.21
N ALA A 357 -23.13 1.01 0.92
CA ALA A 357 -23.19 -0.17 1.80
C ALA A 357 -24.59 -0.33 2.40
N ARG A 358 -25.09 -1.57 2.51
CA ARG A 358 -26.40 -1.89 3.13
C ARG A 358 -26.49 -1.43 4.59
N THR A 359 -25.36 -1.27 5.26
CA THR A 359 -25.22 -0.79 6.65
C THR A 359 -25.16 0.74 6.79
N SER A 360 -25.17 1.49 5.68
CA SER A 360 -25.07 2.96 5.71
C SER A 360 -26.33 3.61 6.28
N LYS A 361 -26.17 4.46 7.30
CA LYS A 361 -27.28 5.25 7.87
C LYS A 361 -27.94 6.19 6.85
N SER A 362 -27.24 6.58 5.80
CA SER A 362 -27.78 7.43 4.72
C SER A 362 -28.75 6.69 3.79
N LEU A 363 -28.75 5.35 3.76
CA LEU A 363 -29.55 4.55 2.83
C LEU A 363 -31.07 4.79 2.98
N ALA A 364 -31.54 5.01 4.22
CA ALA A 364 -32.96 5.30 4.48
C ALA A 364 -33.40 6.61 3.83
N ALA A 365 -32.62 7.69 3.97
CA ALA A 365 -32.90 8.98 3.36
C ALA A 365 -32.82 8.91 1.82
N VAL A 366 -31.79 8.25 1.27
CA VAL A 366 -31.62 8.06 -0.18
C VAL A 366 -32.84 7.36 -0.79
N ARG A 367 -33.33 6.28 -0.16
CA ARG A 367 -34.55 5.56 -0.59
C ARG A 367 -35.83 6.37 -0.41
N ALA A 368 -35.98 7.10 0.69
CA ALA A 368 -37.20 7.86 0.99
C ALA A 368 -37.34 9.11 0.11
N SER A 369 -36.23 9.76 -0.22
CA SER A 369 -36.19 10.96 -1.07
C SER A 369 -36.29 10.60 -2.56
N GLY A 370 -35.73 9.45 -2.95
CA GLY A 370 -35.63 9.04 -4.36
C GLY A 370 -34.71 9.93 -5.20
N ARG A 371 -34.01 10.89 -4.58
CA ARG A 371 -33.29 12.00 -5.24
C ARG A 371 -31.91 12.18 -4.65
N VAL A 372 -30.96 12.52 -5.51
CA VAL A 372 -29.57 12.79 -5.09
C VAL A 372 -28.93 13.93 -5.86
N VAL A 373 -27.89 14.51 -5.27
CA VAL A 373 -26.81 15.19 -6.00
C VAL A 373 -25.50 14.44 -5.73
N ILE A 374 -24.73 14.15 -6.77
CA ILE A 374 -23.36 13.67 -6.68
C ILE A 374 -22.44 14.88 -6.87
N ASN A 375 -21.75 15.28 -5.82
CA ASN A 375 -20.82 16.42 -5.80
C ASN A 375 -19.39 15.93 -6.05
N PHE A 376 -18.67 16.50 -7.02
CA PHE A 376 -17.29 16.11 -7.35
C PHE A 376 -16.29 17.01 -6.61
N LEU A 377 -15.51 16.46 -5.68
CA LEU A 377 -14.73 17.30 -4.75
C LEU A 377 -13.49 17.91 -5.40
N GLY A 378 -13.25 19.19 -5.10
CA GLY A 378 -11.99 19.88 -5.39
C GLY A 378 -10.87 19.49 -4.41
N ALA A 379 -9.61 19.64 -4.79
CA ALA A 379 -8.44 19.21 -4.01
C ALA A 379 -8.39 19.84 -2.59
N ALA A 380 -8.78 21.11 -2.47
CA ALA A 380 -8.91 21.82 -1.18
C ALA A 380 -9.99 21.19 -0.25
N GLN A 381 -10.97 20.51 -0.82
CA GLN A 381 -12.11 19.89 -0.12
C GLN A 381 -11.78 18.50 0.47
N ARG A 382 -10.50 18.12 0.53
CA ARG A 382 -9.98 16.93 1.25
C ARG A 382 -10.55 16.80 2.67
N HIS A 383 -10.82 17.92 3.33
CA HIS A 383 -11.43 17.95 4.66
C HIS A 383 -12.89 17.47 4.66
N LEU A 384 -13.70 17.87 3.67
CA LEU A 384 -15.09 17.41 3.51
C LEU A 384 -15.16 15.91 3.26
N SER A 385 -14.27 15.36 2.41
CA SER A 385 -14.16 13.91 2.21
C SER A 385 -14.00 13.14 3.53
N ALA A 386 -13.12 13.61 4.42
CA ALA A 386 -12.88 12.99 5.72
C ALA A 386 -13.99 13.24 6.76
N GLN A 387 -14.77 14.32 6.60
CA GLN A 387 -15.93 14.66 7.43
C GLN A 387 -17.14 13.80 7.06
N PHE A 388 -17.48 13.71 5.78
CA PHE A 388 -18.64 12.96 5.29
C PHE A 388 -18.44 11.44 5.27
N ALA A 389 -17.22 10.93 5.41
CA ALA A 389 -16.93 9.51 5.58
C ALA A 389 -17.22 8.99 7.01
N ARG A 390 -17.37 9.88 8.00
CA ARG A 390 -17.63 9.50 9.40
C ARG A 390 -19.09 9.10 9.61
N SER A 391 -19.37 8.45 10.74
CA SER A 391 -20.72 8.08 11.18
C SER A 391 -20.97 8.58 12.61
N GLY A 392 -22.17 9.10 12.88
CA GLY A 392 -22.59 9.53 14.22
C GLY A 392 -22.10 10.92 14.67
N THR A 393 -21.43 11.68 13.80
CA THR A 393 -21.13 13.10 14.01
C THR A 393 -22.07 13.98 13.21
N ASP A 394 -22.22 15.24 13.62
CA ASP A 394 -22.66 16.29 12.69
C ASP A 394 -21.68 16.33 11.50
N LYS A 395 -22.22 16.30 10.28
CA LYS A 395 -21.45 16.35 9.02
C LYS A 395 -21.53 17.71 8.33
N TRP A 396 -22.47 18.56 8.74
CA TRP A 396 -22.84 19.81 8.04
C TRP A 396 -22.34 21.07 8.75
N SER A 397 -21.91 20.96 10.01
CA SER A 397 -21.14 22.01 10.68
C SER A 397 -19.98 22.50 9.80
N GLY A 398 -19.98 23.79 9.50
CA GLY A 398 -18.98 24.46 8.66
C GLY A 398 -19.09 24.20 7.14
N VAL A 399 -20.11 23.50 6.65
CA VAL A 399 -20.26 23.16 5.22
C VAL A 399 -21.16 24.17 4.52
N ALA A 400 -20.63 24.87 3.53
CA ALA A 400 -21.40 25.71 2.63
C ALA A 400 -22.07 24.86 1.54
N TRP A 401 -23.37 25.05 1.34
CA TRP A 401 -24.17 24.31 0.36
C TRP A 401 -25.44 25.08 -0.02
N THR A 402 -25.97 24.78 -1.21
CA THR A 402 -27.24 25.33 -1.73
C THR A 402 -28.15 24.20 -2.24
N PRO A 403 -29.48 24.31 -2.18
CA PRO A 403 -30.37 23.31 -2.78
C PRO A 403 -30.27 23.33 -4.31
N ALA A 404 -30.11 22.16 -4.94
CA ALA A 404 -30.22 22.04 -6.40
C ALA A 404 -31.60 22.53 -6.86
N ALA A 405 -31.62 23.44 -7.83
CA ALA A 405 -32.87 24.09 -8.29
C ALA A 405 -33.91 23.11 -8.88
N ASP A 406 -33.46 21.93 -9.34
CA ASP A 406 -34.28 20.91 -9.99
C ASP A 406 -34.89 19.91 -8.99
N ASN A 407 -34.06 19.25 -8.16
CA ASN A 407 -34.50 18.18 -7.26
C ASN A 407 -34.40 18.50 -5.75
N GLY A 408 -33.91 19.69 -5.39
CA GLY A 408 -33.80 20.19 -4.01
C GLY A 408 -32.68 19.58 -3.15
N SER A 409 -31.89 18.64 -3.66
CA SER A 409 -30.81 17.99 -2.89
C SER A 409 -29.57 18.90 -2.74
N PRO A 410 -28.75 18.75 -1.68
CA PRO A 410 -27.63 19.66 -1.41
C PRO A 410 -26.51 19.63 -2.47
N VAL A 411 -26.31 20.74 -3.17
CA VAL A 411 -25.09 21.06 -3.92
C VAL A 411 -24.09 21.68 -2.96
N LEU A 412 -22.88 21.14 -2.89
CA LEU A 412 -21.79 21.73 -2.12
C LEU A 412 -21.11 22.85 -2.94
N ASP A 413 -20.71 23.92 -2.28
CA ASP A 413 -19.97 25.01 -2.93
C ASP A 413 -18.52 24.56 -3.27
N GLU A 414 -17.81 25.27 -4.15
CA GLU A 414 -16.39 25.03 -4.52
C GLU A 414 -16.04 23.62 -5.07
N VAL A 415 -17.03 22.89 -5.58
CA VAL A 415 -16.86 21.58 -6.25
C VAL A 415 -16.37 21.72 -7.69
N THR A 416 -15.68 20.71 -8.24
CA THR A 416 -15.29 20.68 -9.66
C THR A 416 -16.47 20.45 -10.61
N GLY A 417 -17.60 20.01 -10.05
CA GLY A 417 -18.84 19.80 -10.76
C GLY A 417 -19.83 19.03 -9.90
N TRP A 418 -21.04 18.85 -10.42
CA TRP A 418 -22.06 18.03 -9.77
C TRP A 418 -23.07 17.49 -10.78
N VAL A 419 -23.76 16.42 -10.39
CA VAL A 419 -24.85 15.78 -11.15
C VAL A 419 -26.05 15.58 -10.24
N ALA A 420 -27.20 16.13 -10.61
CA ALA A 420 -28.49 15.95 -9.95
C ALA A 420 -29.35 14.94 -10.71
N GLY A 421 -30.18 14.19 -10.00
CA GLY A 421 -31.13 13.27 -10.63
C GLY A 421 -32.07 12.55 -9.66
N ASP A 422 -32.99 11.79 -10.25
CA ASP A 422 -33.88 10.84 -9.56
C ASP A 422 -33.33 9.40 -9.70
N ILE A 423 -33.57 8.56 -8.69
CA ILE A 423 -33.20 7.15 -8.68
C ILE A 423 -34.14 6.37 -9.60
N GLU A 424 -33.59 5.78 -10.66
CA GLU A 424 -34.33 4.93 -11.60
C GLU A 424 -34.32 3.45 -11.18
N ARG A 425 -33.23 2.99 -10.54
CA ARG A 425 -33.12 1.59 -10.11
C ARG A 425 -32.18 1.41 -8.92
N GLU A 426 -32.62 0.62 -7.95
CA GLU A 426 -31.76 -0.03 -6.97
C GLU A 426 -31.45 -1.45 -7.44
N ILE A 427 -30.19 -1.87 -7.33
CA ILE A 427 -29.69 -3.19 -7.77
C ILE A 427 -28.90 -3.81 -6.61
N GLU A 428 -29.21 -5.06 -6.27
CA GLU A 428 -28.51 -5.79 -5.21
C GLU A 428 -27.10 -6.22 -5.65
N ALA A 429 -26.07 -5.89 -4.85
CA ALA A 429 -24.67 -6.13 -5.19
C ALA A 429 -23.85 -6.55 -3.94
N GLY A 430 -24.10 -7.76 -3.45
CA GLY A 430 -23.43 -8.29 -2.26
C GLY A 430 -23.81 -7.51 -0.99
N ASP A 431 -22.82 -7.02 -0.24
CA ASP A 431 -22.99 -6.17 0.94
C ASP A 431 -23.35 -4.70 0.60
N HIS A 432 -23.34 -4.35 -0.69
CA HIS A 432 -23.71 -3.04 -1.22
C HIS A 432 -24.99 -3.09 -2.06
N LEU A 433 -25.50 -1.90 -2.35
CA LEU A 433 -26.56 -1.62 -3.32
C LEU A 433 -25.98 -0.67 -4.37
N ILE A 434 -26.22 -0.97 -5.65
CA ILE A 434 -25.88 -0.09 -6.77
C ILE A 434 -27.14 0.70 -7.13
N PHE A 435 -27.01 2.02 -7.23
CA PHE A 435 -28.08 2.93 -7.62
C PHE A 435 -27.82 3.51 -8.99
N LEU A 436 -28.71 3.23 -9.95
CA LEU A 436 -28.77 3.94 -11.22
C LEU A 436 -29.62 5.21 -11.06
N VAL A 437 -29.02 6.34 -11.39
CA VAL A 437 -29.62 7.68 -11.28
C VAL A 437 -29.83 8.24 -12.67
N ARG A 438 -31.05 8.66 -12.97
CA ARG A 438 -31.40 9.40 -14.18
C ARG A 438 -31.06 10.87 -13.99
N VAL A 439 -30.14 11.37 -14.81
CA VAL A 439 -29.65 12.74 -14.70
C VAL A 439 -30.72 13.73 -15.17
N SER A 440 -31.03 14.71 -14.33
CA SER A 440 -31.95 15.82 -14.63
C SER A 440 -31.22 17.15 -14.85
N ALA A 441 -30.14 17.40 -14.08
CA ALA A 441 -29.27 18.56 -14.24
C ALA A 441 -27.81 18.21 -13.92
N LEU A 442 -26.86 18.96 -14.49
CA LEU A 442 -25.43 18.79 -14.23
C LEU A 442 -24.68 20.11 -14.40
N HIS A 443 -23.51 20.22 -13.75
CA HIS A 443 -22.65 21.39 -13.77
C HIS A 443 -21.16 20.98 -13.70
N THR A 444 -20.28 21.85 -14.20
CA THR A 444 -18.82 21.69 -14.15
C THR A 444 -18.14 23.05 -13.96
N ALA A 445 -17.09 23.06 -13.14
CA ALA A 445 -16.22 24.20 -12.87
C ALA A 445 -14.78 23.75 -13.20
N PRO A 446 -14.36 23.83 -14.48
CA PRO A 446 -13.14 23.19 -14.97
C PRO A 446 -11.84 23.79 -14.41
N ASP A 447 -11.90 25.01 -13.85
CA ASP A 447 -10.77 25.69 -13.21
C ASP A 447 -10.49 25.21 -11.78
N VAL A 448 -11.28 24.26 -11.24
CA VAL A 448 -11.11 23.70 -9.90
C VAL A 448 -10.42 22.33 -9.98
N GLU A 449 -9.24 22.22 -9.38
CA GLU A 449 -8.46 20.98 -9.34
C GLU A 449 -9.19 19.84 -8.61
N PRO A 450 -9.26 18.60 -9.17
CA PRO A 450 -10.02 17.50 -8.58
C PRO A 450 -9.28 16.79 -7.43
N LEU A 451 -10.04 16.38 -6.42
CA LEU A 451 -9.54 15.53 -5.34
C LEU A 451 -9.44 14.07 -5.80
N VAL A 452 -8.22 13.61 -6.04
CA VAL A 452 -7.93 12.22 -6.43
C VAL A 452 -7.63 11.37 -5.19
N PHE A 453 -8.08 10.13 -5.20
CA PHE A 453 -7.74 9.12 -4.20
C PHE A 453 -7.24 7.83 -4.86
N HIS A 454 -6.09 7.36 -4.41
CA HIS A 454 -5.35 6.24 -4.99
C HIS A 454 -4.52 5.54 -3.89
N ARG A 455 -4.63 4.21 -3.78
CA ARG A 455 -3.94 3.34 -2.81
C ARG A 455 -4.06 3.80 -1.36
N GLY A 456 -5.30 4.09 -0.93
CA GLY A 456 -5.61 4.47 0.44
C GLY A 456 -5.22 5.91 0.82
N SER A 457 -4.81 6.73 -0.15
CA SER A 457 -4.33 8.10 0.09
C SER A 457 -4.86 9.09 -0.94
N TYR A 458 -4.96 10.35 -0.54
CA TYR A 458 -5.21 11.46 -1.47
C TYR A 458 -3.99 11.74 -2.35
N ARG A 459 -4.24 12.24 -3.55
CA ARG A 459 -3.25 12.67 -4.55
C ARG A 459 -3.71 13.96 -5.21
N GLU A 460 -2.74 14.70 -5.73
CA GLU A 460 -2.92 15.85 -6.63
C GLU A 460 -2.61 15.38 -8.08
N LEU A 461 -3.09 16.12 -9.09
CA LEU A 461 -2.74 15.89 -10.48
C LEU A 461 -1.61 16.83 -10.90
N GLU A 462 -0.60 16.28 -11.57
CA GLU A 462 0.41 17.08 -12.28
C GLU A 462 0.05 17.12 -13.77
N TYR A 463 -0.25 18.32 -14.29
CA TYR A 463 -0.50 18.51 -15.73
C TYR A 463 0.84 18.61 -16.45
N MET A 464 1.23 17.53 -17.13
CA MET A 464 2.24 17.60 -18.17
C MET A 464 1.59 18.25 -19.41
N ILE A 465 2.02 19.48 -19.72
CA ILE A 465 1.61 20.29 -20.88
C ILE A 465 2.50 19.96 -22.08
#